data_AF-A0AAU4RDD3-F1
#
_entry.id   AF-A0AAU4RDD3-F1
#
_cell.length_a   1.000
_cell.length_b   1.000
_cell.length_c   1.000
_cell.angle_alpha   90.00
_cell.angle_beta   90.00
_cell.angle_gamma   90.00
#
_symmetry.space_group_name_H-M   'P 1'
#
loop_
_entity.id
_entity.type
_entity.pdbx_description
1 polymer ?
#
loop_
_entity_poly.entity_id
_entity_poly.type
_entity_poly.pdbx_seq_one_letter_code
_entity_poly.pdbx_strand_id
1 'polypeptide(L)' 'MDRTQRLTMADAATTRAAALARDAEVAAQSSERRHQAAPLAAAGALWADIARTHVAIAAALPETETEDADV' A
#
# COMPACT_ATOMS: atom_id res chain seq x y z
N MET A 1 -17.89 -1.07 4.66
CA MET A 1 -16.43 -0.91 4.63
C MET A 1 -16.08 0.16 5.63
N ASP A 2 -15.38 -0.20 6.71
CA ASP A 2 -15.09 0.70 7.82
C ASP A 2 -13.64 1.24 7.81
N ARG A 3 -13.32 2.12 8.77
CA ARG A 3 -12.00 2.74 8.91
C ARG A 3 -10.89 1.69 9.07
N THR A 4 -11.12 0.67 9.89
CA THR A 4 -10.16 -0.42 10.13
C THR A 4 -9.89 -1.21 8.86
N GLN A 5 -10.92 -1.57 8.11
CA GLN A 5 -10.79 -2.27 6.82
C GLN A 5 -10.01 -1.43 5.81
N ARG A 6 -10.23 -0.11 5.75
CA ARG A 6 -9.44 0.78 4.89
C ARG A 6 -7.97 0.79 5.29
N LEU A 7 -7.65 0.86 6.58
CA LEU A 7 -6.26 0.82 7.06
C LEU A 7 -5.59 -0.53 6.76
N THR A 8 -6.30 -1.65 6.93
CA THR A 8 -5.78 -2.97 6.55
C THR A 8 -5.46 -3.06 5.05
N MET A 9 -6.30 -2.48 4.19
CA MET A 9 -6.01 -2.42 2.76
C MET A 9 -4.83 -1.50 2.43
N ALA A 10 -4.68 -0.38 3.15
CA ALA A 10 -3.52 0.50 3.00
C ALA A 10 -2.22 -0.22 3.39
N ASP A 11 -2.22 -1.01 4.46
CA ASP A 11 -1.07 -1.78 4.90
C ASP A 11 -0.68 -2.88 3.89
N ALA A 12 -1.67 -3.63 3.39
CA ALA A 12 -1.45 -4.62 2.34
C ALA A 12 -0.86 -4.00 1.06
N ALA A 13 -1.36 -2.83 0.66
CA ALA A 13 -0.84 -2.08 -0.49
C ALA A 13 0.60 -1.59 -0.24
N THR A 14 0.91 -1.11 0.96
CA THR A 14 2.25 -0.68 1.37
C THR A 14 3.25 -1.84 1.32
N THR A 15 2.84 -3.02 1.80
CA THR A 15 3.65 -4.24 1.74
C THR A 15 4.01 -4.61 0.30
N ARG A 16 3.03 -4.53 -0.62
CA ARG A 16 3.28 -4.78 -2.06
C ARG A 16 4.19 -3.73 -2.68
N ALA A 17 4.01 -2.46 -2.35
CA ALA A 17 4.88 -1.38 -2.82
C ALA A 17 6.34 -1.62 -2.40
N ALA A 18 6.57 -1.98 -1.14
CA ALA A 18 7.91 -2.27 -0.61
C ALA A 18 8.57 -3.48 -1.29
N ALA A 19 7.80 -4.56 -1.54
CA ALA A 19 8.30 -5.73 -2.27
C ALA A 19 8.76 -5.37 -3.69
N LEU A 20 7.94 -4.63 -4.43
CA LEU A 20 8.25 -4.21 -5.80
C LEU A 20 9.44 -3.23 -5.86
N ALA A 21 9.57 -2.34 -4.88
CA ALA A 21 10.72 -1.45 -4.78
C ALA A 21 12.02 -2.23 -4.57
N ARG A 22 12.01 -3.25 -3.70
CA ARG A 22 13.15 -4.16 -3.50
C ARG A 22 13.49 -4.91 -4.78
N ASP A 23 12.50 -5.46 -5.47
CA ASP A 23 12.73 -6.19 -6.71
C ASP A 23 13.27 -5.27 -7.82
N ALA A 24 12.81 -4.01 -7.87
CA ALA A 24 13.34 -3.00 -8.79
C ALA A 24 14.82 -2.70 -8.51
N GLU A 25 15.21 -2.58 -7.24
CA GLU A 25 16.61 -2.39 -6.83
C GLU A 25 17.48 -3.58 -7.27
N VAL A 26 17.03 -4.80 -6.97
CA VAL A 26 17.72 -6.03 -7.38
C VAL A 26 17.84 -6.12 -8.91
N ALA A 27 16.78 -5.76 -9.64
CA ALA A 27 16.79 -5.74 -11.09
C ALA A 27 17.78 -4.71 -11.65
N ALA A 28 17.89 -3.52 -11.04
CA ALA A 28 18.81 -2.47 -11.48
C ALA A 28 20.29 -2.87 -11.37
N GLN A 29 20.63 -3.68 -10.37
CA GLN A 29 21.97 -4.21 -10.13
C GLN A 29 22.36 -5.34 -11.10
N SER A 30 21.40 -5.96 -11.77
CA SER A 30 21.61 -7.07 -12.71
C SER A 30 21.64 -6.58 -14.17
N SER A 31 22.69 -6.89 -14.92
CA SER A 31 22.80 -6.53 -16.36
C SER A 31 21.67 -7.13 -17.20
N GLU A 32 21.25 -8.36 -16.90
CA GLU A 32 20.20 -9.08 -17.64
C GLU A 32 18.80 -8.56 -17.30
N ARG A 33 18.56 -8.19 -16.03
CA ARG A 33 17.24 -7.77 -15.54
C ARG A 33 17.06 -6.26 -15.46
N ARG A 34 18.06 -5.45 -15.81
CA ARG A 34 18.01 -3.98 -15.70
C ARG A 34 16.78 -3.35 -16.36
N HIS A 35 16.32 -3.91 -17.47
CA HIS A 35 15.11 -3.47 -18.18
C HIS A 35 13.82 -3.61 -17.35
N GLN A 36 13.81 -4.44 -16.31
CA GLN A 36 12.67 -4.68 -15.42
C GLN A 36 12.63 -3.69 -14.24
N ALA A 37 13.73 -2.99 -13.94
CA ALA A 37 13.80 -2.10 -12.79
C ALA A 37 12.77 -0.96 -12.88
N ALA A 38 12.68 -0.30 -14.04
CA ALA A 38 11.73 0.80 -14.26
C ALA A 38 10.25 0.36 -14.12
N PRO A 39 9.77 -0.71 -14.78
CA PRO A 39 8.38 -1.14 -14.61
C PRO A 39 8.06 -1.64 -13.20
N LEU A 40 9.00 -2.32 -12.51
CA LEU A 40 8.83 -2.72 -11.11
C LEU A 40 8.69 -1.50 -10.19
N ALA A 41 9.54 -0.49 -10.37
CA ALA A 41 9.46 0.76 -9.61
C ALA A 41 8.13 1.50 -9.87
N ALA A 42 7.68 1.57 -11.12
CA ALA A 42 6.41 2.19 -11.48
C ALA A 42 5.21 1.46 -10.85
N ALA A 43 5.22 0.13 -10.86
CA ALA A 43 4.19 -0.67 -10.19
C ALA A 43 4.23 -0.46 -8.67
N GLY A 44 5.42 -0.38 -8.07
CA GLY A 44 5.59 -0.07 -6.64
C GLY A 44 5.01 1.29 -6.27
N ALA A 45 5.26 2.32 -7.09
CA ALA A 45 4.69 3.66 -6.90
C ALA A 45 3.15 3.65 -6.97
N LEU A 46 2.56 2.91 -7.91
CA LEU A 46 1.11 2.77 -8.01
C LEU A 46 0.50 2.14 -6.74
N TRP A 47 1.14 1.11 -6.18
CA TRP A 47 0.68 0.51 -4.92
C TRP A 47 0.79 1.50 -3.74
N ALA A 48 1.81 2.34 -3.70
CA ALA A 48 1.91 3.41 -2.70
C ALA A 48 0.78 4.45 -2.84
N ASP A 49 0.37 4.79 -4.06
CA ASP A 49 -0.78 5.67 -4.32
C ASP A 49 -2.11 5.05 -3.87
N ILE A 50 -2.28 3.74 -4.10
CA ILE A 50 -3.43 2.99 -3.59
C ILE A 50 -3.45 3.04 -2.05
N ALA A 51 -2.30 2.82 -1.40
CA ALA A 51 -2.20 2.90 0.05
C ALA A 51 -2.59 4.30 0.57
N ARG A 52 -2.06 5.37 -0.04
CA ARG A 52 -2.42 6.75 0.28
C ARG A 52 -3.91 7.02 0.13
N THR A 53 -4.53 6.48 -0.92
CA THR A 53 -5.97 6.60 -1.17
C THR A 53 -6.77 5.93 -0.05
N HIS A 54 -6.39 4.72 0.37
CA HIS A 54 -7.05 4.04 1.47
C HIS A 54 -6.93 4.78 2.80
N VAL A 55 -5.75 5.34 3.10
CA VAL A 55 -5.53 6.19 4.29
C VAL A 55 -6.39 7.45 4.23
N ALA A 56 -6.45 8.13 3.10
CA ALA A 56 -7.28 9.34 2.93
C ALA A 56 -8.76 9.04 3.17
N ILE A 57 -9.26 7.89 2.67
CA ILE A 57 -10.64 7.47 2.93
C ILE A 57 -10.84 7.12 4.40
N ALA A 58 -9.90 6.40 5.03
CA ALA A 58 -9.96 6.07 6.45
C ALA A 58 -10.03 7.33 7.34
N ALA A 59 -9.28 8.38 6.99
CA ALA A 59 -9.27 9.65 7.71
C ALA A 59 -10.59 10.43 7.60
N ALA A 60 -11.35 10.23 6.51
CA ALA A 60 -12.66 10.83 6.31
C ALA A 60 -13.81 10.03 6.94
N LEU A 61 -13.55 8.79 7.37
CA LEU A 61 -14.53 7.97 8.07
C LEU A 61 -14.51 8.31 9.57
N PRO A 62 -15.69 8.42 10.21
CA PRO A 62 -15.74 8.46 11.67
C PRO A 62 -15.02 7.24 12.23
N GLU A 63 -14.39 7.40 13.40
CA GLU A 63 -13.93 6.24 14.14
C GLU A 63 -15.16 5.35 14.32
N THR A 64 -15.05 4.07 13.95
CA THR A 64 -16.07 3.09 14.30
C THR A 64 -16.14 3.14 15.81
N GLU A 65 -17.16 3.81 16.34
CA GLU A 65 -17.58 3.66 17.73
C GLU A 65 -17.66 2.16 17.94
N THR A 66 -16.68 1.62 18.66
CA THR A 66 -16.90 0.40 19.41
C THR A 66 -18.13 0.71 20.21
N GLU A 67 -19.23 0.06 19.83
CA GLU A 67 -20.50 0.10 20.51
C GLU A 67 -20.21 -0.19 21.98
N ASP A 68 -20.06 0.87 22.78
CA ASP A 68 -20.31 0.83 24.21
C ASP A 68 -21.79 0.50 24.34
N ALA A 69 -22.09 -0.79 24.21
CA ALA A 69 -23.28 -1.38 24.76
C ALA A 69 -23.13 -1.34 26.29
N ASP A 70 -23.30 -0.15 26.85
CA ASP A 70 -23.77 0.06 28.21
C ASP A 70 -25.15 -0.57 28.32
N VAL A 71 -25.29 -1.69 29.05
CA VAL A 71 -26.14 -1.91 30.25
C VAL A 71 -26.38 -3.39 30.57
#